data_AF-A0A964J832-F1
#
_entry.id   AF-A0A964J832-F1
#
_cell.length_a   1.000
_cell.length_b   1.000
_cell.length_c   1.000
_cell.angle_alpha   90.00
_cell.angle_beta   90.00
_cell.angle_gamma   90.00
#
_symmetry.space_group_name_H-M   'P 1'
#
loop_
_entity.id
_entity.type
_entity.pdbx_description
1 polymer ?
#
loop_
_entity_poly.entity_id
_entity_poly.type
_entity_poly.pdbx_seq_one_letter_code
_entity_poly.pdbx_strand_id
1 'polypeptide(L)'
;MAKHVFVVFTNPVAGQDGTYNDWYTNQHLPDVLNVPGFVSAQRFKLSDAQRAAGPFPWQYLALYQIETDNLKKTLATLAERSGTSAMVMSDALAAERLAWVFDPITPDVAARK
;
A
#
# COMPACT_ATOMS: atom_id res chain seq x y z
N MET A 1 13.79 -10.17 12.67
CA MET A 1 12.87 -10.35 11.54
C MET A 1 13.40 -9.59 10.35
N ALA A 2 13.35 -10.18 9.16
CA ALA A 2 13.73 -9.47 7.93
C ALA A 2 12.74 -8.34 7.64
N LYS A 3 13.24 -7.21 7.11
CA LYS A 3 12.45 -6.03 6.74
C LYS A 3 12.13 -6.07 5.26
N HIS A 4 10.93 -5.66 4.90
CA HIS A 4 10.46 -5.54 3.52
C HIS A 4 9.55 -4.32 3.38
N VAL A 5 9.39 -3.82 2.15
CA VAL A 5 8.42 -2.76 1.83
C VAL A 5 7.45 -3.25 0.79
N PHE A 6 6.16 -3.13 1.06
CA PHE A 6 5.10 -3.38 0.09
C PHE A 6 4.58 -2.05 -0.46
N VAL A 7 4.73 -1.86 -1.76
CA VAL A 7 4.48 -0.61 -2.50
C VAL A 7 3.24 -0.83 -3.36
N VAL A 8 2.20 -0.01 -3.15
CA VAL A 8 0.91 -0.16 -3.81
C VAL A 8 0.48 1.15 -4.47
N PHE A 9 0.33 1.14 -5.80
CA PHE A 9 -0.25 2.24 -6.56
C PHE A 9 -1.68 1.91 -6.97
N THR A 10 -2.58 2.88 -6.78
CA THR A 10 -4.01 2.71 -7.07
C THR A 10 -4.63 4.02 -7.55
N ASN A 11 -5.77 3.88 -8.22
CA ASN A 11 -6.67 4.97 -8.57
C ASN A 11 -8.07 4.70 -8.02
N PRO A 12 -8.84 5.73 -7.68
CA PRO A 12 -10.27 5.59 -7.49
C PRO A 12 -10.96 5.37 -8.85
N VAL A 13 -12.15 4.76 -8.81
CA VAL A 13 -13.11 4.89 -9.91
C VAL A 13 -13.46 6.37 -10.07
N ALA A 14 -13.60 6.83 -11.33
CA ALA A 14 -13.85 8.24 -11.63
C ALA A 14 -15.05 8.80 -10.84
N GLY A 15 -14.83 9.91 -10.13
CA GLY A 15 -15.85 10.56 -9.29
C GLY A 15 -16.02 9.96 -7.89
N GLN A 16 -15.28 8.91 -7.54
CA GLN A 16 -15.40 8.22 -6.24
C GLN A 16 -14.25 8.52 -5.26
N ASP A 17 -13.48 9.58 -5.49
CA ASP A 17 -12.35 9.96 -4.64
C ASP A 17 -12.68 10.03 -3.14
N GLY A 18 -13.84 10.57 -2.79
CA GLY A 18 -14.29 10.67 -1.39
C GLY A 18 -14.46 9.29 -0.75
N THR A 19 -15.31 8.45 -1.36
CA THR A 19 -15.57 7.08 -0.91
C THR A 19 -14.31 6.24 -0.87
N TYR A 20 -13.47 6.31 -1.91
CA TYR A 20 -12.21 5.61 -1.99
C TYR A 20 -11.26 6.02 -0.85
N ASN A 21 -11.10 7.32 -0.60
CA ASN A 21 -10.18 7.78 0.44
C ASN A 21 -10.66 7.50 1.86
N ASP A 22 -11.97 7.61 2.11
CA ASP A 22 -12.58 7.24 3.39
C ASP A 22 -12.39 5.75 3.68
N TRP A 23 -12.81 4.88 2.74
CA TRP A 23 -12.64 3.43 2.86
C TRP A 23 -11.16 3.05 3.05
N TYR A 24 -10.26 3.58 2.22
CA TYR A 24 -8.86 3.16 2.28
C TYR A 24 -8.24 3.58 3.62
N THR A 25 -8.52 4.80 4.09
CA THR A 25 -7.91 5.34 5.31
C THR A 25 -8.50 4.72 6.57
N ASN A 26 -9.82 4.62 6.65
CA ASN A 26 -10.52 4.29 7.89
C ASN A 26 -10.85 2.79 8.02
N GLN A 27 -10.71 2.01 6.94
CA GLN A 27 -10.98 0.57 6.95
C GLN A 27 -9.83 -0.25 6.36
N HIS A 28 -9.46 -0.01 5.11
CA HIS A 28 -8.53 -0.89 4.40
C HIS A 28 -7.11 -0.89 5.01
N LEU A 29 -6.60 0.28 5.40
CA LEU A 29 -5.31 0.38 6.10
C LEU A 29 -5.29 -0.45 7.39
N PRO A 30 -6.22 -0.26 8.35
CA PRO A 30 -6.35 -1.13 9.52
C PRO A 30 -6.45 -2.63 9.18
N ASP A 31 -7.26 -2.99 8.19
CA ASP A 31 -7.44 -4.39 7.78
C ASP A 31 -6.12 -5.03 7.32
N VAL A 32 -5.32 -4.28 6.54
CA VAL A 32 -3.98 -4.73 6.11
C VAL A 32 -3.01 -4.79 7.27
N LEU A 33 -3.02 -3.81 8.18
CA LEU A 33 -2.16 -3.82 9.38
C LEU A 33 -2.50 -4.95 10.36
N ASN A 34 -3.71 -5.52 10.28
CA ASN A 34 -4.08 -6.72 11.05
C ASN A 34 -3.50 -8.02 10.47
N VAL A 35 -2.79 -7.99 9.33
CA VAL A 35 -2.10 -9.15 8.76
C VAL A 35 -0.76 -9.35 9.48
N PRO A 36 -0.47 -10.54 10.05
CA PRO A 36 0.78 -10.79 10.75
C PRO A 36 2.03 -10.49 9.90
N GLY A 37 2.87 -9.60 10.40
CA GLY A 37 4.10 -9.13 9.75
C GLY A 37 3.99 -7.71 9.19
N PHE A 38 2.79 -7.17 8.97
CA PHE A 38 2.63 -5.74 8.64
C PHE A 38 2.82 -4.90 9.90
N VAL A 39 3.67 -3.87 9.82
CA VAL A 39 4.09 -3.06 10.98
C VAL A 39 3.56 -1.64 10.91
N SER A 40 3.62 -1.02 9.74
CA SER A 40 3.16 0.35 9.54
C SER A 40 2.71 0.55 8.10
N ALA A 41 1.91 1.60 7.89
CA ALA A 41 1.44 1.98 6.57
C ALA A 41 1.29 3.50 6.47
N GLN A 42 1.57 4.06 5.30
CA GLN A 42 1.29 5.45 4.98
C GLN A 42 0.75 5.57 3.56
N ARG A 43 -0.25 6.44 3.38
CA ARG A 43 -0.78 6.80 2.07
C ARG A 43 -0.28 8.17 1.63
N PHE A 44 -0.16 8.33 0.33
CA PHE A 44 0.29 9.52 -0.35
C PHE A 44 -0.61 9.78 -1.55
N LYS A 45 -0.83 11.06 -1.86
CA LYS A 45 -1.41 11.51 -3.12
C LYS A 45 -0.27 11.98 -4.03
N LEU A 46 -0.39 11.74 -5.33
CA LEU A 46 0.52 12.29 -6.32
C LEU A 46 0.60 13.82 -6.17
N SER A 47 1.82 14.35 -6.09
CA SER A 47 2.08 15.79 -6.00
C SER A 47 1.99 16.45 -7.36
N ASP A 48 1.54 17.70 -7.42
CA ASP A 48 1.61 18.52 -8.63
C ASP A 48 3.07 18.91 -8.99
N ALA A 49 3.97 18.92 -8.00
CA ALA A 49 5.38 19.14 -8.20
C ALA A 49 6.09 17.81 -8.51
N GLN A 50 6.59 17.67 -9.73
CA GLN A 50 7.26 16.45 -10.22
C GLN A 50 8.66 16.77 -10.74
N ARG A 51 9.60 15.84 -10.56
CA ARG A 51 11.00 16.02 -10.99
C ARG A 51 11.14 16.04 -12.52
N ALA A 52 10.26 15.32 -13.22
CA ALA A 52 10.23 15.23 -14.67
C ALA A 52 8.77 15.32 -15.15
N ALA A 53 8.57 15.52 -16.45
CA ALA A 53 7.24 15.46 -17.05
C ALA A 53 6.69 14.02 -17.05
N GLY A 54 5.36 13.89 -17.10
CA GLY A 54 4.65 12.62 -17.07
C GLY A 54 4.82 11.73 -18.33
N PRO A 55 4.01 10.66 -18.46
CA PRO A 55 2.72 10.48 -17.79
C PRO A 55 2.81 9.99 -16.32
N PHE A 56 1.79 10.34 -15.52
CA PHE A 56 1.60 9.84 -14.16
C PHE A 56 0.29 9.05 -14.07
N PRO A 57 0.32 7.73 -14.29
CA PRO A 57 -0.90 6.93 -14.36
C PRO A 57 -1.56 6.68 -12.99
N TRP A 58 -0.91 7.04 -11.88
CA TRP A 58 -1.36 6.74 -10.53
C TRP A 58 -1.56 8.00 -9.70
N GLN A 59 -2.74 8.15 -9.10
CA GLN A 59 -3.10 9.26 -8.23
C GLN A 59 -2.71 9.03 -6.77
N TYR A 60 -2.65 7.77 -6.31
CA TYR A 60 -2.39 7.43 -4.93
C TYR A 60 -1.35 6.31 -4.79
N LEU A 61 -0.56 6.41 -3.72
CA LEU A 61 0.45 5.44 -3.29
C LEU A 61 0.18 5.05 -1.84
N ALA A 62 0.28 3.76 -1.51
CA ALA A 62 0.42 3.28 -0.15
C ALA A 62 1.76 2.54 0.01
N LEU A 63 2.48 2.85 1.08
CA LEU A 63 3.70 2.17 1.48
C LEU A 63 3.43 1.44 2.79
N TYR A 64 3.70 0.15 2.81
CA TYR A 64 3.61 -0.68 4.01
C TYR A 64 5.00 -1.19 4.39
N GLN A 65 5.32 -1.13 5.68
CA GLN A 65 6.49 -1.83 6.23
C GLN A 65 6.08 -3.22 6.69
N ILE A 66 6.87 -4.22 6.33
CA ILE A 66 6.68 -5.61 6.74
C ILE A 66 7.93 -6.08 7.48
N GLU A 67 7.75 -6.71 8.64
CA GLU A 67 8.79 -7.38 9.39
C GLU A 67 8.38 -8.84 9.65
N THR A 68 9.05 -9.79 8.99
CA THR A 68 8.74 -11.22 9.10
C THR A 68 9.94 -12.06 8.66
N ASP A 69 10.07 -13.28 9.19
CA ASP A 69 11.04 -14.26 8.70
C ASP A 69 10.42 -15.21 7.65
N ASN A 70 9.12 -15.09 7.37
CA ASN A 70 8.42 -15.86 6.36
C ASN A 70 7.49 -14.97 5.53
N LEU A 71 8.10 -14.19 4.62
CA LEU A 71 7.38 -13.26 3.74
C LEU A 71 6.33 -13.98 2.88
N LYS A 72 6.64 -15.17 2.36
CA LYS A 72 5.68 -15.95 1.54
C LYS A 72 4.39 -16.22 2.31
N LYS A 73 4.49 -16.63 3.58
CA LYS A 73 3.32 -16.87 4.43
C LYS A 73 2.57 -15.57 4.72
N THR A 74 3.27 -14.49 5.05
CA THR A 74 2.65 -13.17 5.28
C THR A 74 1.84 -12.71 4.05
N LEU A 75 2.40 -12.84 2.84
CA LEU A 75 1.70 -12.47 1.61
C LEU A 75 0.55 -13.43 1.25
N ALA A 76 0.67 -14.72 1.55
CA ALA A 76 -0.43 -15.67 1.40
C ALA A 76 -1.61 -15.29 2.31
N THR A 77 -1.36 -14.96 3.58
CA THR A 77 -2.41 -14.50 4.51
C THR A 77 -3.05 -13.19 4.05
N LEU A 78 -2.27 -12.26 3.50
CA LEU A 78 -2.82 -11.04 2.87
C LEU A 78 -3.79 -11.40 1.74
N ALA A 79 -3.38 -12.29 0.83
CA ALA A 79 -4.19 -12.71 -0.31
C ALA A 79 -5.47 -13.45 0.13
N GLU A 80 -5.39 -14.33 1.13
CA GLU A 80 -6.54 -15.07 1.68
C GLU A 80 -7.58 -14.15 2.32
N ARG A 81 -7.15 -13.03 2.93
CA ARG A 81 -8.05 -12.08 3.59
C ARG A 81 -8.71 -11.11 2.61
N SER A 82 -8.01 -10.75 1.54
CA SER A 82 -8.48 -9.75 0.57
C SER A 82 -9.84 -10.13 -0.04
N GLY A 83 -10.81 -9.22 0.04
CA GLY A 83 -12.17 -9.44 -0.45
C GLY A 83 -13.08 -10.22 0.50
N THR A 84 -12.60 -10.60 1.69
CA THR A 84 -13.42 -11.22 2.74
C THR A 84 -13.91 -10.18 3.73
N SER A 85 -14.69 -10.59 4.74
CA SER A 85 -15.10 -9.71 5.84
C SER A 85 -13.91 -9.20 6.68
N ALA A 86 -12.75 -9.85 6.61
CA ALA A 86 -11.53 -9.43 7.31
C ALA A 86 -10.73 -8.35 6.56
N MET A 87 -11.02 -8.13 5.28
CA MET A 87 -10.41 -7.09 4.44
C MET A 87 -11.32 -6.79 3.26
N VAL A 88 -12.34 -5.97 3.51
CA VAL A 88 -13.36 -5.67 2.52
C VAL A 88 -12.77 -4.78 1.43
N MET A 89 -13.03 -5.11 0.17
CA MET A 89 -12.66 -4.29 -0.98
C MET A 89 -13.83 -3.39 -1.37
N SER A 90 -13.55 -2.11 -1.66
CA SER A 90 -14.57 -1.16 -2.11
C SER A 90 -14.66 -1.11 -3.63
N ASP A 91 -15.88 -1.00 -4.16
CA ASP A 91 -16.14 -0.71 -5.58
C ASP A 91 -15.63 0.68 -6.02
N ALA A 92 -15.25 1.54 -5.07
CA ALA A 92 -14.60 2.81 -5.35
C ALA A 92 -13.12 2.67 -5.78
N LEU A 93 -12.51 1.49 -5.60
CA LEU A 93 -11.15 1.20 -6.08
C LEU A 93 -11.19 0.75 -7.56
N ALA A 94 -10.39 1.39 -8.41
CA ALA A 94 -10.25 0.96 -9.80
C ALA A 94 -9.61 -0.43 -9.91
N ALA A 95 -9.99 -1.19 -10.94
CA ALA A 95 -9.50 -2.56 -11.15
C ALA A 95 -7.98 -2.61 -11.41
N GLU A 96 -7.45 -1.61 -12.12
CA GLU A 96 -6.02 -1.51 -12.38
C GLU A 96 -5.28 -1.05 -11.11
N ARG A 97 -4.27 -1.83 -10.72
CA ARG A 97 -3.45 -1.59 -9.53
C ARG A 97 -2.08 -2.20 -9.72
N LEU A 98 -1.07 -1.58 -9.12
CA LEU A 98 0.29 -2.08 -9.10
C LEU A 98 0.67 -2.34 -7.64
N ALA A 99 1.17 -3.53 -7.33
CA ALA A 99 1.51 -3.91 -5.97
C ALA A 99 2.74 -4.81 -5.96
N TRP A 100 3.85 -4.35 -5.39
CA TRP A 100 5.13 -5.05 -5.38
C TRP A 100 5.78 -5.02 -4.01
N VAL A 101 6.53 -6.07 -3.68
CA VAL A 101 7.33 -6.16 -2.45
C VAL A 101 8.80 -6.02 -2.79
N PHE A 102 9.52 -5.26 -1.98
CA PHE A 102 10.95 -5.01 -2.13
C PHE A 102 11.70 -5.35 -0.85
N ASP A 103 12.90 -5.90 -1.03
CA ASP A 103 13.86 -6.14 0.04
C ASP A 103 14.85 -4.97 0.12
N PRO A 104 15.21 -4.49 1.32
CA PRO A 104 16.27 -3.52 1.47
C PRO A 104 17.61 -4.18 1.16
N ILE A 105 18.38 -3.57 0.26
CA ILE A 105 19.76 -3.97 -0.04
C ILE A 105 20.80 -3.14 0.74
N THR A 106 20.33 -2.17 1.52
CA THR A 106 21.13 -1.27 2.37
C THR A 106 20.42 -1.03 3.70
N PRO A 107 21.16 -0.64 4.76
CA PRO A 107 20.53 -0.06 5.95
C PRO A 107 19.90 1.31 5.62
N ASP A 108 19.09 1.82 6.55
CA ASP A 108 18.61 3.19 6.49
C ASP A 108 19.80 4.16 6.62
N VAL A 109 20.00 5.00 5.61
CA VAL A 109 21.05 6.03 5.60
C VAL A 109 20.41 7.39 5.85
N ALA A 110 20.57 7.91 7.07
CA ALA A 110 20.11 9.25 7.41
C ALA A 110 21.10 10.31 6.90
N ALA A 111 20.58 11.46 6.46
CA ALA A 111 21.41 12.62 6.16
C ALA A 111 22.21 13.02 7.41
N ARG A 112 23.51 13.30 7.24
CA ARG A 112 24.28 13.97 8.28
C ARG A 112 23.76 15.40 8.36
N LYS A 113 23.21 15.76 9.50
CA LYS A 113 22.81 17.14 9.79
C LYS A 113 24.03 18.06 9.79
#